data_AF-A0A2Z4JB63-F1
#
_entry.id   AF-A0A2Z4JB63-F1
#
_cell.length_a   1.000
_cell.length_b   1.000
_cell.length_c   1.000
_cell.angle_alpha   90.00
_cell.angle_beta   90.00
_cell.angle_gamma   90.00
#
_symmetry.space_group_name_H-M   'P 1'
#
loop_
_entity.id
_entity.type
_entity.pdbx_description
1 polymer ?
#
loop_
_entity_poly.entity_id
_entity_poly.type
_entity_poly.pdbx_seq_one_letter_code
_entity_poly.pdbx_strand_id
1 'polypeptide(L)'
;MNTLTGDFGLSATDASGFGLTARRYFSSRRPEMASRQEGQAAVFGRQWTAGTVAELSGNKWAYLHTASATSVAVVDGDGEDIGFTAAAGAGWKPGSGAADLTPTGSVTGSFTLEGNEGTTSVFTKVDTTSTTWQLSKSFLPTDHSTTSVYSEKVRVDGQVLARPKLASQPSEGRGARRCARSFSSSSSTNVSIG
;
A
#
# COMPACT_ATOMS: atom_id res chain seq x y z
N MET A 1 22.97 8.61 3.78
CA MET A 1 23.45 9.07 2.46
C MET A 1 24.06 7.88 1.74
N ASN A 2 23.56 7.54 0.56
CA ASN A 2 24.24 6.59 -0.31
C ASN A 2 25.29 7.37 -1.10
N THR A 3 26.57 7.08 -0.89
CA THR A 3 27.68 7.82 -1.52
C THR A 3 27.91 7.44 -2.98
N LEU A 4 27.42 6.27 -3.42
CA LEU A 4 27.49 5.83 -4.82
C LEU A 4 26.43 6.52 -5.67
N THR A 5 25.26 6.78 -5.10
CA THR A 5 24.16 7.46 -5.80
C THR A 5 24.04 8.94 -5.41
N GLY A 6 24.69 9.41 -4.35
CA GLY A 6 24.45 10.75 -3.81
C GLY A 6 23.01 10.96 -3.32
N ASP A 7 22.27 9.89 -3.03
CA ASP A 7 20.92 9.99 -2.51
C ASP A 7 20.92 10.17 -0.98
N PHE A 8 20.23 11.20 -0.52
CA PHE A 8 19.96 11.43 0.89
C PHE A 8 18.53 11.03 1.20
N GLY A 9 18.38 9.81 1.69
CA GLY A 9 17.11 9.27 2.17
C GLY A 9 16.89 9.55 3.66
N LEU A 10 15.66 9.90 4.03
CA LEU A 10 15.20 9.94 5.42
C LEU A 10 13.98 9.05 5.56
N SER A 11 13.84 8.41 6.72
CA SER A 11 12.61 7.76 7.13
C SER A 11 12.28 8.11 8.57
N ALA A 12 10.98 8.17 8.88
CA ALA A 12 10.50 8.35 10.24
C ALA A 12 9.36 7.36 10.50
N THR A 13 9.34 6.80 11.70
CA THR A 13 8.20 6.03 12.20
C THR A 13 7.27 6.97 12.94
N ASP A 14 6.05 7.14 12.44
CA ASP A 14 5.07 8.03 13.06
C ASP A 14 4.28 7.28 14.15
N ALA A 15 4.03 5.98 13.96
CA ALA A 15 3.43 5.11 14.97
C ALA A 15 3.76 3.63 14.71
N SER A 16 3.87 2.85 15.79
CA SER A 16 4.08 1.40 15.72
C SER A 16 3.29 0.68 16.80
N GLY A 17 2.92 -0.57 16.51
CA GLY A 17 2.25 -1.44 17.46
C GLY A 17 1.88 -2.77 16.81
N PHE A 18 2.01 -3.85 17.58
CA PHE A 18 1.54 -5.18 17.17
C PHE A 18 2.14 -5.67 15.83
N GLY A 19 3.41 -5.34 15.53
CA GLY A 19 4.06 -5.71 14.26
C GLY A 19 3.53 -4.95 13.04
N LEU A 20 2.79 -3.85 13.24
CA LEU A 20 2.51 -2.84 12.23
C LEU A 20 3.29 -1.57 12.52
N THR A 21 3.79 -0.96 11.45
CA THR A 21 4.37 0.38 11.53
C THR A 21 3.80 1.29 10.45
N ALA A 22 3.40 2.50 10.83
CA ALA A 22 3.17 3.61 9.92
C ALA A 22 4.44 4.46 9.83
N ARG A 23 4.92 4.68 8.60
CA ARG A 23 6.16 5.40 8.34
C ARG A 23 5.98 6.42 7.24
N ARG A 24 6.92 7.37 7.20
CA ARG A 24 7.11 8.28 6.09
C ARG A 24 8.52 8.23 5.55
N TYR A 25 8.65 8.40 4.23
CA TYR A 25 9.91 8.30 3.51
C TYR A 25 10.16 9.56 2.67
N PHE A 26 11.42 9.96 2.59
CA PHE A 26 11.90 11.07 1.76
C PHE A 26 13.18 10.64 1.04
N SER A 27 13.35 11.10 -0.21
CA SER A 27 14.57 10.95 -0.99
C SER A 27 14.92 12.28 -1.66
N SER A 28 16.15 12.75 -1.51
CA SER A 28 16.63 13.98 -2.15
C SER A 28 16.63 13.89 -3.67
N ARG A 29 16.72 12.68 -4.24
CA ARG A 29 16.60 12.46 -5.69
C ARG A 29 15.17 12.48 -6.20
N ARG A 30 14.18 12.34 -5.31
CA ARG A 30 12.75 12.36 -5.63
C ARG A 30 12.01 13.39 -4.74
N PRO A 31 12.36 14.69 -4.81
CA PRO A 31 11.88 15.69 -3.86
C PRO A 31 10.36 15.98 -3.95
N GLU A 32 9.68 15.49 -4.98
CA GLU A 32 8.23 15.65 -5.20
C GLU A 32 7.48 14.32 -5.22
N MET A 33 8.12 13.25 -4.76
CA MET A 33 7.66 11.88 -4.90
C MET A 33 6.19 11.70 -4.49
N ALA A 34 5.82 12.19 -3.30
CA ALA A 34 4.46 12.03 -2.78
C ALA A 34 3.41 12.73 -3.65
N SER A 35 3.75 13.90 -4.22
CA SER A 35 2.83 14.58 -5.16
C SER A 35 2.76 13.94 -6.55
N ARG A 36 3.64 12.99 -6.85
CA ARG A 36 3.67 12.24 -8.12
C ARG A 36 3.16 10.81 -7.96
N GLN A 37 2.81 10.37 -6.74
CA GLN A 37 2.21 9.06 -6.53
C GLN A 37 0.77 9.09 -7.05
N GLU A 38 0.56 8.39 -8.16
CA GLU A 38 -0.75 8.30 -8.81
C GLU A 38 -1.82 7.86 -7.81
N GLY A 39 -2.93 8.59 -7.76
CA GLY A 39 -4.07 8.24 -6.94
C GLY A 39 -3.83 8.33 -5.42
N GLN A 40 -2.69 8.84 -4.95
CA GLN A 40 -2.38 8.99 -3.53
C GLN A 40 -2.48 10.44 -3.06
N ALA A 41 -3.04 10.64 -1.87
CA ALA A 41 -2.96 11.91 -1.18
C ALA A 41 -1.59 12.08 -0.50
N ALA A 42 -0.92 13.19 -0.74
CA ALA A 42 0.34 13.54 -0.09
C ALA A 42 0.12 14.04 1.36
N VAL A 43 -0.23 13.11 2.26
CA VAL A 43 -0.66 13.41 3.65
C VAL A 43 0.40 14.10 4.52
N PHE A 44 1.69 13.91 4.21
CA PHE A 44 2.82 14.52 4.92
C PHE A 44 3.51 15.64 4.11
N GLY A 45 2.82 16.16 3.09
CA GLY A 45 3.36 17.13 2.15
C GLY A 45 4.02 16.48 0.93
N ARG A 46 4.33 17.30 -0.08
CA ARG A 46 4.72 16.86 -1.43
C ARG A 46 5.98 15.99 -1.51
N GLN A 47 6.83 16.05 -0.48
CA GLN A 47 8.14 15.41 -0.45
C GLN A 47 8.14 14.07 0.30
N TRP A 48 7.11 13.78 1.09
CA TRP A 48 7.08 12.64 2.02
C TRP A 48 6.00 11.65 1.64
N THR A 49 6.39 10.43 1.28
CA THR A 49 5.44 9.35 1.02
C THR A 49 5.04 8.70 2.33
N ALA A 50 3.79 8.24 2.41
CA ALA A 50 3.31 7.45 3.53
C ALA A 50 3.37 5.97 3.17
N GLY A 51 3.76 5.13 4.13
CA GLY A 51 3.81 3.68 3.98
C GLY A 51 3.40 2.95 5.24
N THR A 52 2.92 1.72 5.05
CA THR A 52 2.65 0.78 6.14
C THR A 52 3.51 -0.46 5.95
N VAL A 53 4.17 -0.89 7.02
CA VAL A 53 4.91 -2.15 7.05
C VAL A 53 4.18 -3.13 7.95
N ALA A 54 3.82 -4.29 7.40
CA ALA A 54 3.33 -5.43 8.16
C ALA A 54 4.48 -6.42 8.37
N GLU A 55 5.10 -6.37 9.55
CA GLU A 55 6.33 -7.12 9.85
C GLU A 55 6.10 -8.63 9.76
N LEU A 56 4.96 -9.10 10.26
CA LEU A 56 4.62 -10.54 10.26
C LEU A 56 4.53 -11.12 8.85
N SER A 57 3.97 -10.38 7.88
CA SER A 57 3.85 -10.83 6.49
C SER A 57 4.97 -10.31 5.60
N GLY A 58 5.95 -9.57 6.13
CA GLY A 58 6.98 -8.88 5.35
C GLY A 58 6.43 -7.90 4.31
N ASN A 59 5.16 -7.47 4.42
CA ASN A 59 4.52 -6.70 3.36
C ASN A 59 4.92 -5.23 3.45
N LYS A 60 5.47 -4.70 2.35
CA LYS A 60 5.88 -3.31 2.15
C LYS A 60 5.13 -2.60 1.01
N TRP A 61 4.22 -3.30 0.33
CA TRP A 61 3.45 -2.77 -0.78
C TRP A 61 2.50 -1.67 -0.30
N ALA A 62 2.32 -0.64 -1.11
CA ALA A 62 1.43 0.47 -0.82
C ALA A 62 0.19 0.43 -1.72
N TYR A 63 0.39 0.33 -3.03
CA TYR A 63 -0.69 0.34 -4.01
C TYR A 63 -0.27 -0.33 -5.32
N LEU A 64 -1.24 -0.50 -6.21
CA LEU A 64 -1.04 -0.91 -7.59
C LEU A 64 -1.68 0.14 -8.50
N HIS A 65 -1.09 0.39 -9.66
CA HIS A 65 -1.65 1.30 -10.66
C HIS A 65 -1.56 0.72 -12.08
N THR A 66 -2.37 1.27 -12.98
CA THR A 66 -2.27 0.94 -14.39
C THR A 66 -1.07 1.67 -15.01
N ALA A 67 -0.13 0.93 -15.58
CA ALA A 67 1.03 1.49 -16.27
C ALA A 67 0.76 1.68 -17.77
N SER A 68 -0.09 0.83 -18.36
CA SER A 68 -0.59 0.97 -19.73
C SER A 68 -1.90 0.19 -19.91
N ALA A 69 -2.49 0.21 -21.10
CA ALA A 69 -3.69 -0.59 -21.40
C ALA A 69 -3.51 -2.10 -21.14
N THR A 70 -2.27 -2.61 -21.15
CA THR A 70 -1.96 -4.04 -20.97
C THR A 70 -0.93 -4.28 -19.87
N SER A 71 -0.64 -3.28 -19.02
CA SER A 71 0.30 -3.44 -17.92
C SER A 71 -0.15 -2.74 -16.65
N VAL A 72 0.20 -3.36 -15.52
CA VAL A 72 0.03 -2.81 -14.19
C VAL A 72 1.37 -2.83 -13.46
N ALA A 73 1.51 -2.00 -12.43
CA ALA A 73 2.67 -2.06 -11.56
C ALA A 73 2.25 -1.98 -10.09
N VAL A 74 2.85 -2.83 -9.25
CA VAL A 74 2.74 -2.72 -7.80
C VAL A 74 3.85 -1.82 -7.29
N VAL A 75 3.53 -0.97 -6.33
CA VAL A 75 4.40 0.07 -5.80
C VAL A 75 4.55 -0.13 -4.29
N ASP A 76 5.78 -0.08 -3.78
CA ASP A 76 6.04 -0.15 -2.33
C ASP A 76 6.00 1.23 -1.64
N GLY A 77 6.16 1.24 -0.32
CA GLY A 77 6.16 2.48 0.48
C GLY A 77 7.29 3.48 0.10
N ASP A 78 8.37 2.96 -0.46
CA ASP A 78 9.51 3.72 -0.99
C ASP A 78 9.30 4.15 -2.45
N GLY A 79 8.13 3.83 -3.00
CA GLY A 79 7.66 4.08 -4.36
C GLY A 79 8.53 3.48 -5.45
N GLU A 80 9.21 2.39 -5.14
CA GLU A 80 9.74 1.49 -6.15
C GLU A 80 8.60 0.66 -6.74
N ASP A 81 8.61 0.49 -8.06
CA ASP A 81 7.57 -0.20 -8.79
C ASP A 81 8.06 -1.48 -9.45
N ILE A 82 7.18 -2.47 -9.49
CA ILE A 82 7.40 -3.73 -10.17
C ILE A 82 6.26 -3.94 -11.17
N GLY A 83 6.61 -3.97 -12.45
CA GLY A 83 5.67 -4.08 -13.56
C GLY A 83 5.26 -5.51 -13.90
N PHE A 84 4.02 -5.65 -14.35
CA PHE A 84 3.42 -6.87 -14.87
C PHE A 84 2.71 -6.57 -16.19
N THR A 85 2.83 -7.47 -17.15
CA THR A 85 2.14 -7.36 -18.45
C THR A 85 1.05 -8.42 -18.55
N ALA A 86 -0.07 -8.11 -19.19
CA ALA A 86 -1.12 -9.08 -19.41
C ALA A 86 -0.59 -10.25 -20.26
N ALA A 87 -0.82 -11.47 -19.80
CA ALA A 87 -0.52 -12.68 -20.56
C ALA A 87 -1.69 -13.01 -21.51
N ALA A 88 -1.48 -13.94 -22.45
CA ALA A 88 -2.59 -14.52 -23.21
C ALA A 88 -3.50 -15.30 -22.24
N GLY A 89 -4.74 -14.88 -22.06
CA GLY A 89 -5.65 -15.38 -21.02
C GLY A 89 -5.83 -14.38 -19.87
N ALA A 90 -6.52 -14.76 -18.79
CA ALA A 90 -6.83 -13.88 -17.65
C ALA A 90 -5.65 -13.70 -16.65
N GLY A 91 -4.39 -13.81 -17.11
CA GLY A 91 -3.19 -13.86 -16.26
C GLY A 91 -2.22 -12.71 -16.46
N TRP A 92 -1.23 -12.61 -15.57
CA TRP A 92 -0.20 -11.58 -15.59
C TRP A 92 1.20 -12.19 -15.67
N LYS A 93 2.06 -11.63 -16.51
CA LYS A 93 3.45 -12.00 -16.66
C LYS A 93 4.35 -11.01 -15.89
N PRO A 94 5.22 -11.50 -14.98
CA PRO A 94 6.16 -10.66 -14.24
C PRO A 94 7.17 -9.97 -15.17
N GLY A 95 7.47 -8.70 -14.88
CA GLY A 95 8.64 -8.00 -15.41
C GLY A 95 9.93 -8.44 -14.74
N SER A 96 11.05 -7.79 -15.08
CA SER A 96 12.33 -8.01 -14.40
C SER A 96 12.21 -7.72 -12.90
N GLY A 97 12.75 -8.59 -12.06
CA GLY A 97 12.70 -8.44 -10.59
C GLY A 97 11.41 -8.97 -9.94
N ALA A 98 10.48 -9.52 -10.73
CA ALA A 98 9.15 -9.93 -10.27
C ALA A 98 8.90 -11.45 -10.34
N ALA A 99 9.94 -12.26 -10.58
CA ALA A 99 9.80 -13.71 -10.81
C ALA A 99 9.07 -14.45 -9.67
N ASP A 100 9.13 -13.88 -8.47
CA ASP A 100 8.57 -14.42 -7.23
C ASP A 100 7.19 -13.85 -6.88
N LEU A 101 6.60 -13.06 -7.77
CA LEU A 101 5.33 -12.38 -7.56
C LEU A 101 4.29 -12.83 -8.58
N THR A 102 3.14 -13.28 -8.10
CA THR A 102 2.03 -13.74 -8.94
C THR A 102 0.81 -12.84 -8.74
N PRO A 103 0.55 -11.88 -9.66
CA PRO A 103 -0.66 -11.09 -9.63
C PRO A 103 -1.83 -11.86 -10.24
N THR A 104 -2.98 -11.74 -9.61
CA THR A 104 -4.28 -12.15 -10.14
C THR A 104 -5.28 -11.01 -10.00
N GLY A 105 -6.34 -11.04 -10.80
CA GLY A 105 -7.38 -9.99 -10.80
C GLY A 105 -7.43 -9.21 -12.10
N SER A 106 -8.15 -8.08 -12.08
CA SER A 106 -8.45 -7.30 -13.27
C SER A 106 -8.50 -5.80 -13.01
N VAL A 107 -8.30 -5.02 -14.06
CA VAL A 107 -8.34 -3.54 -14.05
C VAL A 107 -9.73 -2.94 -13.76
N THR A 108 -10.77 -3.78 -13.73
CA THR A 108 -12.13 -3.38 -13.34
C THR A 108 -12.49 -3.83 -11.92
N GLY A 109 -11.77 -4.80 -11.36
CA GLY A 109 -12.05 -5.40 -10.07
C GLY A 109 -11.00 -5.03 -9.01
N SER A 110 -10.58 -6.04 -8.25
CA SER A 110 -9.46 -5.98 -7.30
C SER A 110 -8.27 -6.78 -7.83
N PHE A 111 -7.10 -6.53 -7.24
CA PHE A 111 -5.91 -7.36 -7.47
C PHE A 111 -5.53 -8.13 -6.22
N THR A 112 -5.00 -9.33 -6.41
CA THR A 112 -4.32 -10.10 -5.37
C THR A 112 -2.90 -10.39 -5.86
N LEU A 113 -1.91 -10.15 -5.00
CA LEU A 113 -0.51 -10.43 -5.25
C LEU A 113 -0.04 -11.48 -4.26
N GLU A 114 0.38 -12.63 -4.77
CA GLU A 114 1.03 -13.67 -3.99
C GLU A 114 2.55 -13.53 -4.11
N GLY A 115 3.26 -13.61 -2.98
CA GLY A 115 4.72 -13.60 -2.92
C GLY A 115 5.31 -14.96 -2.55
N ASN A 116 6.63 -15.10 -2.73
CA ASN A 116 7.42 -16.33 -2.49
C ASN A 116 7.30 -16.95 -1.08
N GLU A 117 7.03 -16.15 -0.06
CA GLU A 117 6.90 -16.61 1.34
C GLU A 117 5.46 -17.00 1.71
N GLY A 118 4.56 -17.07 0.71
CA GLY A 118 3.13 -17.33 0.92
C GLY A 118 2.33 -16.10 1.33
N THR A 119 2.96 -14.93 1.43
CA THR A 119 2.25 -13.68 1.73
C THR A 119 1.30 -13.34 0.59
N THR A 120 0.03 -13.17 0.95
CA THR A 120 -1.00 -12.67 0.05
C THR A 120 -1.32 -11.22 0.36
N SER A 121 -1.30 -10.37 -0.66
CA SER A 121 -1.65 -8.94 -0.58
C SER A 121 -2.87 -8.67 -1.45
N VAL A 122 -3.88 -7.96 -0.93
CA VAL A 122 -5.09 -7.63 -1.69
C VAL A 122 -5.22 -6.13 -1.85
N PHE A 123 -5.48 -5.69 -3.08
CA PHE A 123 -5.56 -4.31 -3.48
C PHE A 123 -6.96 -3.95 -3.99
N THR A 124 -7.54 -2.87 -3.47
CA THR A 124 -8.89 -2.42 -3.80
C THR A 124 -8.93 -0.94 -4.14
N LYS A 125 -9.81 -0.53 -5.05
CA LYS A 125 -10.01 0.89 -5.33
C LYS A 125 -10.76 1.58 -4.19
N VAL A 126 -10.43 2.84 -3.94
CA VAL A 126 -11.22 3.72 -3.06
C VAL A 126 -12.47 4.27 -3.75
N ASP A 127 -12.48 4.25 -5.09
CA ASP A 127 -13.61 4.65 -5.93
C ASP A 127 -13.61 3.87 -7.26
N THR A 128 -14.78 3.64 -7.85
CA THR A 128 -14.89 2.90 -9.13
C THR A 128 -14.17 3.60 -10.28
N THR A 129 -14.03 4.94 -10.23
CA THR A 129 -13.31 5.73 -11.23
C THR A 129 -11.80 5.83 -10.96
N SER A 130 -11.29 5.28 -9.85
CA SER A 130 -9.85 5.31 -9.54
C SER A 130 -9.05 4.46 -10.54
N THR A 131 -7.88 4.95 -10.92
CA THR A 131 -6.87 4.23 -11.73
C THR A 131 -5.89 3.44 -10.87
N THR A 132 -6.03 3.51 -9.55
CA THR A 132 -5.15 2.88 -8.56
C THR A 132 -5.92 2.03 -7.56
N TRP A 133 -5.27 0.97 -7.09
CA TRP A 133 -5.77 0.06 -6.06
C TRP A 133 -4.87 0.13 -4.83
N GLN A 134 -5.46 0.44 -3.69
CA GLN A 134 -4.75 0.57 -2.42
C GLN A 134 -4.58 -0.80 -1.78
N LEU A 135 -3.43 -1.05 -1.15
CA LEU A 135 -3.31 -2.20 -0.25
C LEU A 135 -4.44 -2.12 0.79
N SER A 136 -5.22 -3.18 0.88
CA SER A 136 -6.38 -3.26 1.78
C SER A 136 -6.18 -4.30 2.87
N LYS A 137 -5.46 -5.39 2.55
CA LYS A 137 -5.09 -6.42 3.51
C LYS A 137 -3.85 -7.19 3.05
N SER A 138 -3.10 -7.71 4.01
CA SER A 138 -2.05 -8.70 3.80
C SER A 138 -2.19 -9.84 4.79
N PHE A 139 -1.80 -11.06 4.43
CA PHE A 139 -1.84 -12.21 5.33
C PHE A 139 -0.89 -13.32 4.86
N LEU A 140 -0.49 -14.17 5.80
CA LEU A 140 0.15 -15.46 5.53
C LEU A 140 -0.92 -16.57 5.58
N PRO A 141 -0.65 -17.78 5.06
CA PRO A 141 -1.55 -18.93 5.17
C PRO A 141 -1.55 -19.53 6.60
N THR A 142 -1.56 -18.66 7.61
CA THR A 142 -1.58 -18.99 9.03
C THR A 142 -2.59 -18.11 9.74
N ASP A 143 -3.14 -18.64 10.84
CA ASP A 143 -4.07 -17.89 11.67
C ASP A 143 -3.40 -16.64 12.27
N HIS A 144 -4.20 -15.62 12.57
CA HIS A 144 -3.74 -14.37 13.18
C HIS A 144 -2.60 -13.65 12.43
N SER A 145 -2.58 -13.76 11.10
CA SER A 145 -1.60 -13.07 10.25
C SER A 145 -2.17 -11.90 9.44
N THR A 146 -3.49 -11.74 9.42
CA THR A 146 -4.16 -10.72 8.59
C THR A 146 -4.01 -9.31 9.11
N THR A 147 -3.24 -8.49 8.40
CA THR A 147 -3.27 -7.03 8.57
C THR A 147 -4.24 -6.40 7.59
N SER A 148 -4.79 -5.24 7.94
CA SER A 148 -5.68 -4.46 7.08
C SER A 148 -5.29 -3.00 7.10
N VAL A 149 -5.36 -2.37 5.94
CA VAL A 149 -5.17 -0.93 5.75
C VAL A 149 -6.46 -0.37 5.19
N TYR A 150 -6.98 0.67 5.84
CA TYR A 150 -8.20 1.35 5.47
C TYR A 150 -7.86 2.71 4.90
N SER A 151 -8.07 2.85 3.60
CA SER A 151 -7.96 4.13 2.90
C SER A 151 -9.34 4.71 2.65
N GLU A 152 -9.45 6.04 2.76
CA GLU A 152 -10.66 6.78 2.42
C GLU A 152 -10.48 7.57 1.13
N LYS A 153 -11.60 7.80 0.47
CA LYS A 153 -11.67 8.67 -0.70
C LYS A 153 -11.61 10.12 -0.26
N VAL A 154 -10.67 10.89 -0.81
CA VAL A 154 -10.60 12.34 -0.67
C VAL A 154 -10.61 13.01 -2.04
N ARG A 155 -10.98 14.30 -2.07
CA ARG A 155 -10.86 15.13 -3.27
C ARG A 155 -9.86 16.25 -3.03
N VAL A 156 -8.87 16.36 -3.90
CA VAL A 156 -7.88 17.44 -3.92
C VAL A 156 -7.84 17.96 -5.34
N ASP A 157 -8.06 19.26 -5.53
CA ASP A 157 -8.06 19.91 -6.84
C ASP A 157 -8.95 19.21 -7.89
N GLY A 158 -10.10 18.69 -7.44
CA GLY A 158 -11.06 17.96 -8.29
C GLY A 158 -10.69 16.51 -8.59
N GLN A 159 -9.48 16.06 -8.23
CA GLN A 159 -9.03 14.67 -8.40
C GLN A 159 -9.47 13.79 -7.22
N VAL A 160 -9.84 12.55 -7.52
CA VAL A 160 -10.15 11.53 -6.52
C VAL A 160 -8.87 10.82 -6.10
N LEU A 161 -8.49 10.95 -4.83
CA LEU A 161 -7.28 10.36 -4.27
C LEU A 161 -7.62 9.44 -3.09
N ALA A 162 -6.74 8.49 -2.82
CA ALA A 162 -6.76 7.67 -1.62
C ALA A 162 -5.95 8.33 -0.52
N ARG A 163 -6.53 8.44 0.68
CA ARG A 163 -5.83 8.79 1.91
C ARG A 163 -5.84 7.58 2.84
N PRO A 164 -4.69 6.98 3.19
CA PRO A 164 -4.61 6.01 4.27
C PRO A 164 -5.10 6.66 5.57
N LYS A 165 -5.98 5.97 6.30
CA LYS A 165 -6.58 6.48 7.53
C LYS A 165 -6.16 5.65 8.75
N LEU A 166 -6.07 4.35 8.56
CA LEU A 166 -5.88 3.41 9.66
C LEU A 166 -5.24 2.11 9.16
N ALA A 167 -4.33 1.55 9.94
CA ALA A 167 -3.90 0.16 9.80
C ALA A 167 -4.26 -0.65 11.07
N SER A 168 -4.62 -1.92 10.90
CA SER A 168 -4.98 -2.82 12.00
C SER A 168 -4.43 -4.23 11.79
N GLN A 169 -3.98 -4.86 12.86
CA GLN A 169 -3.58 -6.27 12.90
C GLN A 169 -4.80 -7.17 13.16
N PRO A 170 -4.69 -8.50 13.01
CA PRO A 170 -5.81 -9.39 13.23
C PRO A 170 -6.13 -9.35 14.72
N SER A 171 -7.26 -8.71 15.03
CA SER A 171 -7.91 -8.86 16.32
C SER A 171 -9.01 -9.89 16.15
N GLU A 172 -9.19 -10.75 17.14
CA GLU A 172 -10.36 -11.60 17.23
C GLU A 172 -11.62 -10.76 16.96
N GLY A 173 -12.44 -11.24 16.03
CA GLY A 173 -13.29 -10.41 15.18
C GLY A 173 -14.21 -9.41 15.91
N ARG A 174 -14.42 -8.27 15.24
CA ARG A 174 -15.41 -7.18 15.48
C ARG A 174 -14.88 -5.88 16.11
N GLY A 175 -13.68 -5.82 16.67
CA GLY A 175 -13.11 -4.60 17.27
C GLY A 175 -12.64 -3.54 16.26
N ALA A 176 -11.82 -3.93 15.28
CA ALA A 176 -11.19 -3.00 14.33
C ALA A 176 -12.20 -2.23 13.44
N ARG A 177 -13.21 -2.93 12.89
CA ARG A 177 -14.27 -2.30 12.08
C ARG A 177 -15.14 -1.30 12.86
N ARG A 178 -15.28 -1.47 14.19
CA ARG A 178 -16.00 -0.50 15.05
C ARG A 178 -15.13 0.71 15.38
N CYS A 179 -13.83 0.52 15.64
CA CYS A 179 -12.90 1.62 15.89
C CYS A 179 -12.72 2.52 14.65
N ALA A 180 -12.69 1.93 13.44
CA ALA A 180 -12.68 2.70 12.19
C ALA A 180 -13.94 3.60 12.01
N ARG A 181 -15.05 3.26 12.67
CA ARG A 181 -16.30 4.04 12.70
C ARG A 181 -16.41 4.97 13.92
N SER A 182 -15.58 4.76 14.93
CA SER A 182 -15.72 5.36 16.26
C SER A 182 -14.35 5.88 16.72
N PHE A 183 -13.86 6.97 16.14
CA PHE A 183 -12.74 7.73 16.71
C PHE A 183 -13.23 8.52 17.94
N SER A 184 -13.66 7.80 18.97
CA SER A 184 -13.92 8.30 20.32
C SER A 184 -14.06 7.10 21.25
N SER A 185 -13.17 6.99 22.22
CA SER A 185 -13.07 5.98 23.30
C SER A 185 -12.36 4.64 22.99
N SER A 186 -11.09 4.66 23.36
CA SER A 186 -10.15 3.62 23.82
C SER A 186 -10.60 2.16 23.92
N SER A 187 -10.10 1.35 22.97
CA SER A 187 -9.27 0.14 23.18
C SER A 187 -9.00 -0.47 21.80
N SER A 188 -7.86 -0.22 21.18
CA SER A 188 -7.71 -0.60 19.76
C SER A 188 -6.27 -0.94 19.36
N THR A 189 -6.11 -2.13 18.78
CA THR A 189 -4.92 -2.69 18.10
C THR A 189 -4.64 -1.98 16.77
N ASN A 190 -4.63 -0.66 16.79
CA ASN A 190 -4.77 0.20 15.61
C ASN A 190 -3.62 1.20 15.55
N VAL A 191 -3.20 1.52 14.33
CA VAL A 191 -2.20 2.56 14.05
C VAL A 191 -2.87 3.62 13.17
N SER A 192 -2.97 4.86 13.66
CA SER A 192 -3.49 6.01 12.91
C SER A 192 -2.44 6.50 11.92
N ILE A 193 -2.87 6.85 10.70
CA ILE A 193 -2.00 7.39 9.66
C ILE A 193 -2.57 8.74 9.26
N GLY A 194 -1.86 9.82 9.60
CA GLY A 194 -2.08 11.19 9.09
C GLY A 194 -3.51 11.72 9.20
#